data_AF-A0A800ILP6-F1
#
_entry.id   AF-A0A800ILP6-F1
#
_cell.length_a   1.000
_cell.length_b   1.000
_cell.length_c   1.000
_cell.angle_alpha   90.00
_cell.angle_beta   90.00
_cell.angle_gamma   90.00
#
_symmetry.space_group_name_H-M   'P 1'
#
loop_
_entity.id
_entity.type
_entity.pdbx_description
1 polymer ?
#
loop_
_entity_poly.entity_id
_entity_poly.type
_entity_poly.pdbx_seq_one_letter_code
_entity_poly.pdbx_strand_id
1 'polypeptide(L)' 'MSDRQRAIYIGTMGWTYKDWMGSFYPHGGRFERLSGVFAQVFDSLEIDSTFYHVPRPEVVYHPA' A
#
# COMPACT_ATOMS: atom_id res chain seq x y z
N MET A 1 4.79 -30.64 -19.12
CA MET A 1 4.10 -29.90 -18.05
C MET A 1 4.73 -28.52 -18.00
N SER A 2 4.08 -27.48 -18.53
CA SER A 2 4.63 -26.12 -18.43
C SER A 2 4.52 -25.68 -16.99
N ASP A 3 5.66 -25.39 -16.37
CA ASP A 3 5.72 -24.84 -15.03
C ASP A 3 5.02 -23.47 -15.05
N ARG A 4 3.80 -23.38 -14.52
CA ARG A 4 3.17 -22.09 -14.26
C ARG A 4 3.84 -21.54 -13.02
N GLN A 5 4.98 -20.89 -13.20
CA GLN A 5 5.59 -20.12 -12.14
C GLN A 5 4.62 -18.99 -11.77
N ARG A 6 3.89 -19.16 -10.66
CA ARG A 6 2.97 -18.15 -10.16
C ARG A 6 3.80 -16.96 -9.68
N ALA A 7 3.42 -15.75 -10.08
CA ALA A 7 4.00 -14.54 -9.52
C ALA A 7 3.73 -14.52 -8.00
N ILE A 8 4.81 -14.43 -7.22
CA ILE A 8 4.74 -14.23 -5.77
C ILE A 8 4.87 -12.73 -5.55
N TYR A 9 3.87 -12.14 -4.88
CA TYR A 9 3.91 -10.74 -4.47
C TYR A 9 4.20 -10.65 -2.98
N ILE A 10 5.12 -9.76 -2.62
CA ILE A 10 5.52 -9.50 -1.24
C ILE A 10 5.14 -8.05 -0.91
N GLY A 11 4.52 -7.87 0.25
CA GLY A 11 4.01 -6.59 0.71
C GLY A 11 3.78 -6.57 2.22
N THR A 12 3.13 -5.53 2.71
CA THR A 12 2.88 -5.32 4.15
C THR A 12 1.38 -5.27 4.46
N MET A 13 1.03 -5.44 5.74
CA MET A 13 -0.31 -5.17 6.28
C MET A 13 -0.40 -3.67 6.54
N GLY A 14 -0.83 -2.85 5.57
CA GLY A 14 -0.85 -1.39 5.72
C GLY A 14 0.49 -0.69 5.44
N TRP A 15 0.44 0.65 5.27
CA TRP A 15 1.59 1.45 4.81
C TRP A 15 1.82 2.74 5.61
N THR A 16 0.92 3.16 6.49
CA THR A 16 0.93 4.52 7.07
C THR A 16 1.47 4.59 8.50
N TYR A 17 2.52 3.81 8.79
CA TYR A 17 3.11 3.72 10.12
C TYR A 17 4.05 4.91 10.41
N LYS A 18 3.84 5.60 11.53
CA LYS A 18 4.68 6.76 11.93
C LYS A 18 6.14 6.37 12.19
N ASP A 19 6.38 5.18 12.71
CA ASP A 19 7.72 4.69 13.03
C ASP A 19 8.56 4.41 11.77
N TRP A 20 7.94 4.43 10.59
CA TRP A 20 8.63 4.30 9.31
C TRP A 20 9.20 5.62 8.80
N MET A 21 8.90 6.74 9.47
CA MET A 21 9.43 8.06 9.12
C MET A 21 10.92 8.15 9.44
N GLY A 22 11.73 8.51 8.45
CA GLY A 22 13.19 8.57 8.54
C GLY A 22 13.89 7.26 8.18
N SER A 23 13.22 6.11 8.29
CA SER A 23 13.78 4.80 7.94
C SER A 23 13.35 4.34 6.54
N PHE A 24 12.05 4.39 6.27
CA PHE A 24 11.46 4.02 4.98
C PHE A 24 10.88 5.23 4.23
N TYR A 25 10.28 6.18 4.97
CA TYR A 25 9.76 7.43 4.41
C TYR A 25 10.68 8.62 4.69
N PRO A 26 10.69 9.66 3.84
CA PRO A 26 11.39 10.91 4.14
C PRO A 26 10.89 11.56 5.44
N HIS A 27 11.80 12.22 6.17
CA HIS A 27 11.44 13.02 7.34
C HIS A 27 10.41 14.10 6.98
N GLY A 28 9.36 14.23 7.78
CA GLY A 28 8.28 15.19 7.51
C GLY A 28 7.44 14.88 6.26
N GLY A 29 7.55 13.67 5.71
CA GLY A 29 6.68 13.18 4.65
C GLY A 29 5.20 13.40 4.95
N ARG A 30 4.49 13.99 3.99
CA ARG A 30 3.04 14.18 4.08
C ARG A 30 2.33 12.85 3.88
N PHE A 31 1.33 12.57 4.71
CA PHE A 31 0.54 11.32 4.66
C PHE A 31 0.01 11.01 3.26
N GLU A 32 -0.47 12.05 2.56
CA GLU A 32 -1.02 11.92 1.20
C GLU A 32 -0.01 11.43 0.15
N ARG A 33 1.30 11.52 0.45
CA ARG A 33 2.38 11.11 -0.47
C ARG A 33 2.97 9.75 -0.12
N LEU A 34 2.66 9.18 1.05
CA LEU A 34 3.28 7.95 1.52
C LEU A 34 2.96 6.75 0.61
N SER A 35 1.74 6.67 0.09
CA SER A 35 1.34 5.61 -0.84
C SER A 35 2.21 5.59 -2.11
N GLY A 36 2.54 6.77 -2.65
CA GLY A 36 3.40 6.89 -3.83
C GLY A 36 4.85 6.52 -3.56
N VAL A 37 5.35 6.70 -2.33
CA VAL A 37 6.69 6.22 -1.93
C VAL A 37 6.66 4.71 -1.72
N PHE A 38 5.64 4.19 -1.05
CA PHE A 38 5.46 2.76 -0.80
C PHE A 38 5.38 1.95 -2.11
N ALA A 39 4.58 2.43 -3.07
CA ALA A 39 4.37 1.78 -4.36
C ALA A 39 5.61 1.75 -5.27
N GLN A 40 6.70 2.45 -4.92
CA GLN A 40 7.99 2.33 -5.61
C GLN A 40 8.81 1.13 -5.12
N VAL A 41 8.43 0.52 -3.99
CA VAL A 41 9.21 -0.55 -3.33
C VAL A 41 8.47 -1.88 -3.32
N PHE A 42 7.15 -1.87 -3.11
CA PHE A 42 6.34 -3.09 -3.04
C PHE A 42 5.25 -3.10 -4.10
N ASP A 43 5.06 -4.27 -4.72
CA ASP A 43 4.03 -4.53 -5.71
C ASP A 43 2.70 -4.98 -5.08
N SER A 44 2.65 -5.19 -3.77
CA SER A 44 1.43 -5.54 -3.04
C SER A 44 1.34 -4.91 -1.66
N LEU A 45 0.10 -4.86 -1.15
CA LEU A 45 -0.28 -4.27 0.11
C LEU A 45 -1.61 -4.90 0.56
N GLU A 46 -1.73 -5.23 1.83
CA GLU A 46 -3.00 -5.62 2.45
C GLU A 46 -3.68 -4.39 3.08
N ILE A 47 -5.00 -4.29 2.91
CA ILE A 47 -5.86 -3.23 3.45
C ILE A 47 -7.04 -3.88 4.16
N ASP A 48 -7.33 -3.45 5.38
CA ASP A 48 -8.36 -4.00 6.25
C ASP A 48 -9.53 -3.02 6.51
N SER A 49 -9.62 -1.92 5.77
CA SER A 49 -10.59 -0.84 6.06
C SER A 49 -12.04 -1.33 6.15
N THR A 50 -12.41 -2.37 5.41
CA THR A 50 -13.75 -2.99 5.41
C THR A 50 -14.11 -3.67 6.73
N PHE A 51 -13.12 -4.04 7.54
CA PHE A 51 -13.34 -4.51 8.91
C PHE A 51 -13.99 -3.42 9.76
N TYR A 52 -13.58 -2.16 9.55
CA TYR A 52 -14.11 -1.02 10.29
C TYR A 52 -15.38 -0.49 9.64
N HIS A 53 -15.35 -0.19 8.34
CA HIS A 53 -16.50 0.31 7.58
C HIS A 53 -16.32 0.07 6.07
N VAL A 54 -17.43 -0.05 5.34
CA VAL A 54 -17.39 -0.05 3.87
C VAL A 54 -16.89 1.31 3.37
N PRO A 55 -15.79 1.38 2.60
CA PRO A 55 -15.27 2.64 2.10
C PRO A 55 -16.21 3.25 1.06
N ARG A 56 -16.23 4.59 0.97
CA ARG A 56 -16.95 5.27 -0.10
C ARG A 56 -16.29 4.97 -1.46
N PRO A 57 -17.05 4.90 -2.56
CA PRO A 57 -16.50 4.62 -3.89
C PRO A 57 -15.31 5.52 -4.25
N GLU A 58 -15.35 6.81 -3.90
CA GLU A 58 -14.30 7.78 -4.25
C GLU A 58 -12.95 7.50 -3.57
N VAL A 59 -12.95 6.70 -2.50
CA VAL A 59 -11.71 6.28 -1.80
C VAL A 59 -11.03 5.11 -2.52
N VAL A 60 -11.80 4.26 -3.20
CA VAL A 60 -11.31 3.04 -3.85
C VAL A 60 -11.09 3.25 -5.34
N TYR A 61 -11.96 4.02 -5.99
CA TYR A 61 -11.87 4.31 -7.41
C TYR A 61 -11.07 5.58 -7.65
N HIS A 62 -9.96 5.45 -8.38
CA HIS A 62 -9.37 6.59 -9.06
C HIS A 62 -10.01 6.68 -10.46
N PRO A 63 -10.78 7.72 -10.78
CA PRO A 63 -11.24 7.92 -12.16
C PRO A 63 -10.01 8.10 -13.04
N ALA A 64 -9.94 7.32 -14.12
CA ALA A 64 -8.91 7.46 -15.16
C ALA A 64 -9.10 8.76 -15.96
#